data_AF-A0A7X7LP37-F1
#
_entry.id   AF-A0A7X7LP37-F1
#
_cell.length_a   1.000
_cell.length_b   1.000
_cell.length_c   1.000
_cell.angle_alpha   90.00
_cell.angle_beta   90.00
_cell.angle_gamma   90.00
#
_symmetry.space_group_name_H-M   'P 1'
#
loop_
_entity.id
_entity.type
_entity.pdbx_description
1 polymer ?
#
loop_
_entity_poly.entity_id
_entity_poly.type
_entity_poly.pdbx_seq_one_letter_code
_entity_poly.pdbx_strand_id
1 'polypeptide(L)'
;MGKFKIKGTTAAAALFIFFITFGLGLWAGSLFKAGGISEVLKINPGKSYNILVMGIDAQKGEKNSRSDTMILVSMDKKSKKTVMVWIPRDTRV
;
A
#
# COMPACT_ATOMS: atom_id res chain seq x y z
N MET A 1 -42.99 -17.46 -22.30
CA MET A 1 -42.42 -16.28 -21.62
C MET A 1 -43.37 -15.82 -20.53
N GLY A 2 -43.23 -16.34 -19.31
CA GLY A 2 -44.10 -15.99 -18.18
C GLY A 2 -43.72 -14.62 -17.61
N LYS A 3 -44.64 -13.66 -17.62
CA LYS A 3 -44.42 -12.33 -17.03
C LYS A 3 -44.47 -12.45 -15.50
N PHE A 4 -43.31 -12.49 -14.85
CA PHE A 4 -43.21 -12.43 -13.38
C PHE A 4 -43.70 -11.06 -12.90
N LYS A 5 -44.93 -11.01 -12.36
CA LYS A 5 -45.55 -9.79 -11.84
C LYS A 5 -45.00 -9.53 -10.44
N ILE A 6 -43.91 -8.77 -10.35
CA ILE A 6 -43.26 -8.40 -9.09
C ILE A 6 -44.22 -7.48 -8.33
N LYS A 7 -44.68 -7.91 -7.14
CA LYS A 7 -45.45 -7.04 -6.24
C LYS A 7 -44.50 -6.04 -5.59
N GLY A 8 -44.91 -4.79 -5.39
CA GLY A 8 -44.04 -3.74 -4.81
C GLY A 8 -43.37 -4.14 -3.49
N THR A 9 -44.01 -5.01 -2.70
CA THR A 9 -43.48 -5.57 -1.46
C THR A 9 -42.26 -6.48 -1.67
N THR A 10 -42.23 -7.29 -2.75
CA THR A 10 -41.07 -8.16 -3.03
C THR A 10 -39.89 -7.38 -3.60
N ALA A 11 -40.15 -6.30 -4.35
CA ALA A 11 -39.12 -5.35 -4.77
C ALA A 11 -38.51 -4.59 -3.58
N ALA A 12 -39.35 -4.16 -2.61
CA ALA A 12 -38.89 -3.49 -1.40
C ALA A 12 -38.03 -4.41 -0.52
N ALA A 13 -38.41 -5.69 -0.37
CA ALA A 13 -37.62 -6.66 0.38
C ALA A 13 -36.25 -6.93 -0.26
N ALA A 14 -36.18 -7.00 -1.60
CA ALA A 14 -34.93 -7.18 -2.32
C ALA A 14 -33.97 -5.99 -2.14
N LEU A 15 -34.50 -4.75 -2.19
CA LEU A 15 -33.72 -3.54 -1.90
C LEU A 15 -33.17 -3.53 -0.48
N PHE A 16 -33.99 -3.94 0.51
CA PHE A 16 -33.57 -3.98 1.90
C PHE A 16 -32.41 -4.97 2.13
N ILE A 17 -32.49 -6.17 1.54
CA ILE A 17 -31.42 -7.18 1.59
C ILE A 17 -30.15 -6.66 0.90
N PHE A 18 -30.29 -5.94 -0.22
CA PHE A 18 -29.15 -5.32 -0.91
C PHE A 18 -28.43 -4.30 -0.02
N PHE A 19 -29.16 -3.41 0.66
CA PHE A 19 -28.53 -2.43 1.56
C PHE A 19 -27.85 -3.06 2.78
N ILE A 20 -28.43 -4.11 3.35
CA ILE A 20 -27.82 -4.85 4.48
C ILE A 20 -26.50 -5.50 4.03
N THR A 21 -26.53 -6.24 2.92
CA THR A 21 -25.33 -6.93 2.43
C THR A 21 -24.25 -5.97 1.95
N PHE A 22 -24.64 -4.87 1.30
CA PHE A 22 -23.72 -3.80 0.90
C PHE A 22 -23.08 -3.09 2.09
N GLY A 23 -23.87 -2.79 3.14
CA GLY A 23 -23.37 -2.18 4.38
C GLY A 23 -22.40 -3.09 5.13
N LEU A 24 -22.71 -4.38 5.25
CA LEU A 24 -21.82 -5.38 5.84
C LEU A 24 -20.54 -5.54 5.01
N GLY A 25 -20.63 -5.50 3.68
CA GLY A 25 -19.47 -5.53 2.78
C GLY A 25 -18.53 -4.33 2.97
N LEU A 26 -19.07 -3.12 3.08
CA LEU A 26 -18.29 -1.91 3.38
C LEU A 26 -17.62 -1.97 4.76
N TRP A 27 -18.33 -2.48 5.77
CA TRP A 27 -17.80 -2.63 7.12
C TRP A 27 -16.69 -3.69 7.19
N ALA A 28 -16.91 -4.88 6.64
CA ALA A 28 -15.90 -5.92 6.55
C ALA A 28 -14.68 -5.47 5.73
N GLY A 29 -14.89 -4.77 4.61
CA GLY A 29 -13.82 -4.18 3.82
C GLY A 29 -12.98 -3.14 4.58
N SER A 30 -13.59 -2.43 5.54
CA SER A 30 -12.85 -1.48 6.40
C SER A 30 -11.90 -2.18 7.37
N LEU A 31 -12.26 -3.37 7.88
CA LEU A 31 -11.38 -4.21 8.70
C LEU A 31 -10.21 -4.77 7.87
N PHE A 32 -10.47 -5.19 6.62
CA PHE A 32 -9.40 -5.62 5.72
C PHE A 32 -8.48 -4.48 5.28
N LYS A 33 -8.99 -3.25 5.10
CA LYS A 33 -8.14 -2.07 4.86
C LYS A 33 -7.28 -1.70 6.08
N ALA A 34 -7.79 -1.91 7.30
CA ALA A 34 -7.04 -1.69 8.53
C ALA A 34 -5.93 -2.74 8.75
N GLY A 35 -6.14 -3.98 8.29
CA GLY A 35 -5.14 -5.06 8.35
C GLY A 35 -4.18 -5.14 7.14
N GLY A 36 -4.48 -4.40 6.06
CA GLY A 36 -3.56 -4.21 4.94
C GLY A 36 -2.47 -3.20 5.32
N ILE A 37 -1.25 -3.46 4.85
CA ILE A 37 0.02 -2.75 5.06
C ILE A 37 -0.05 -1.26 4.62
N SER A 38 -0.97 -0.50 5.21
CA SER A 38 -1.26 0.90 4.91
C SER A 38 -0.32 1.85 5.67
N GLU A 39 0.54 1.30 6.52
CA GLU A 39 1.65 2.02 7.15
C GLU A 39 2.91 2.07 6.28
N VAL A 40 2.91 1.49 5.07
CA VAL A 40 4.01 1.73 4.13
C VAL A 40 3.79 3.10 3.50
N LEU A 41 4.35 4.08 4.23
CA LEU A 41 4.72 5.41 3.77
C LEU A 41 3.52 6.33 3.48
N LYS A 42 3.12 7.09 4.51
CA LYS A 42 2.56 8.44 4.31
C LYS A 42 3.61 9.30 3.61
N ILE A 43 3.76 9.13 2.30
CA ILE A 43 4.61 9.99 1.46
C ILE A 43 3.87 11.31 1.34
N ASN A 44 4.20 12.27 2.18
CA ASN A 44 3.60 13.60 2.15
C ASN A 44 3.82 14.21 0.75
N PRO A 45 2.76 14.47 -0.04
CA PRO A 45 2.89 14.72 -1.47
C PRO A 45 3.63 16.02 -1.84
N GLY A 46 4.03 16.86 -0.88
CA GLY A 46 4.76 18.10 -1.11
C GLY A 46 6.20 18.17 -0.60
N LYS A 47 6.74 17.11 0.02
CA LYS A 47 8.13 17.13 0.54
C LYS A 47 9.03 16.23 -0.30
N SER A 48 10.29 16.62 -0.44
CA SER A 48 11.33 15.75 -1.00
C SER A 48 11.49 14.53 -0.08
N TYR A 49 11.72 13.35 -0.65
CA TYR A 49 11.87 12.11 0.11
C TYR A 49 13.19 11.42 -0.24
N ASN A 50 13.83 10.89 0.80
CA ASN A 50 15.10 10.18 0.72
C ASN A 50 14.85 8.70 1.01
N ILE A 51 15.26 7.85 0.09
CA ILE A 51 15.14 6.40 0.19
C ILE A 51 16.55 5.83 0.25
N LEU A 52 16.85 5.13 1.33
CA LEU A 52 18.08 4.36 1.43
C LEU A 52 17.82 2.95 0.89
N VAL A 53 18.48 2.61 -0.20
CA VAL A 53 18.44 1.28 -0.82
C VAL A 53 19.68 0.52 -0.37
N MET A 54 19.47 -0.67 0.21
CA MET A 54 20.55 -1.53 0.68
C MET A 54 20.43 -2.90 0.01
N GLY A 55 21.48 -3.31 -0.70
CA GLY A 55 21.66 -4.67 -1.17
C GLY A 55 22.39 -5.47 -0.09
N ILE A 56 21.69 -6.41 0.53
CA ILE A 56 22.24 -7.34 1.52
C ILE A 56 22.60 -8.66 0.81
N ASP A 57 23.80 -9.18 1.05
CA ASP A 57 24.19 -10.52 0.58
C ASP A 57 23.89 -11.55 1.66
N ALA A 58 22.60 -11.79 1.94
CA ALA A 58 22.16 -12.66 3.03
C ALA A 58 21.77 -14.06 2.53
N GLN A 59 22.41 -15.11 3.05
CA GLN A 59 21.96 -16.49 2.88
C GLN A 59 20.87 -16.85 3.89
N LYS A 60 20.06 -17.86 3.57
CA LYS A 60 18.86 -18.23 4.33
C LYS A 60 19.22 -18.66 5.76
N GLY A 61 18.99 -17.78 6.73
CA GLY A 61 19.24 -18.04 8.16
C GLY A 61 20.13 -17.02 8.85
N GLU A 62 20.87 -16.18 8.11
CA GLU A 62 21.67 -15.11 8.69
C GLU A 62 20.83 -13.86 8.95
N LYS A 63 20.73 -13.48 10.23
CA LYS A 63 20.00 -12.28 10.66
C LYS A 63 20.78 -10.97 10.46
N ASN A 64 22.10 -11.05 10.32
CA ASN A 64 22.97 -9.89 10.23
C ASN A 64 23.98 -10.13 9.10
N SER A 65 23.56 -9.83 7.87
CA SER A 65 24.41 -9.98 6.70
C SER A 65 25.00 -8.66 6.22
N ARG A 66 26.15 -8.77 5.57
CA ARG A 66 26.89 -7.66 4.98
C ARG A 66 26.07 -7.00 3.87
N SER A 67 25.94 -5.68 3.94
CA SER A 67 25.44 -4.89 2.80
C SER A 67 26.58 -4.65 1.82
N ASP A 68 26.46 -5.13 0.59
CA ASP A 68 27.46 -4.90 -0.46
C ASP A 68 27.16 -3.64 -1.27
N THR A 69 25.91 -3.16 -1.23
CA THR A 69 25.50 -1.95 -1.95
C THR A 69 24.65 -1.07 -1.05
N MET A 70 25.03 0.21 -0.90
CA MET A 70 24.19 1.24 -0.30
C MET A 70 24.02 2.40 -1.29
N ILE A 71 22.77 2.75 -1.59
CA ILE A 71 22.44 3.86 -2.50
C ILE A 71 21.42 4.74 -1.80
N LEU A 72 21.75 6.03 -1.65
CA LEU A 72 20.80 7.05 -1.20
C LEU A 72 20.13 7.67 -2.43
N VAL A 73 18.82 7.49 -2.55
CA VAL A 73 18.00 8.09 -3.60
C VAL A 73 17.23 9.25 -3.00
N SER A 74 17.53 10.46 -3.44
CA SER A 74 16.78 11.66 -3.07
C SER A 74 15.91 12.10 -4.24
N MET A 75 14.61 12.24 -3.99
CA MET A 75 13.64 12.70 -4.98
C MET A 75 13.01 13.99 -4.49
N ASP A 76 13.22 15.07 -5.26
CA ASP A 76 12.57 16.35 -5.03
C ASP A 76 11.38 16.55 -5.98
N LYS A 77 10.16 16.50 -5.43
CA LYS A 77 8.92 16.74 -6.16
C LYS A 77 8.77 18.17 -6.66
N LYS A 78 9.41 19.16 -6.01
CA LYS A 78 9.30 20.57 -6.41
C LYS A 78 10.13 20.87 -7.66
N SER A 79 11.39 20.45 -7.67
CA SER A 79 12.26 20.61 -8.84
C SER A 79 12.14 19.48 -9.88
N LYS A 80 11.38 18.42 -9.57
CA LYS A 80 11.27 17.18 -10.38
C LYS A 80 12.64 16.54 -10.67
N LYS A 81 13.59 16.67 -9.74
CA LYS A 81 14.94 16.11 -9.85
C LYS A 81 15.09 14.90 -8.94
N THR A 82 15.88 13.94 -9.41
CA THR A 82 16.27 12.76 -8.66
C THR A 82 17.79 12.70 -8.63
N VAL A 83 18.36 12.51 -7.45
CA VAL A 83 19.79 12.32 -7.25
C VAL A 83 20.00 10.97 -6.59
N MET A 84 20.96 10.21 -7.11
CA MET A 84 21.38 8.94 -6.53
C MET A 84 22.83 9.05 -6.12
N VAL A 85 23.11 8.79 -4.85
CA VAL A 85 24.47 8.77 -4.31
C VAL A 85 24.79 7.34 -3.89
N TRP A 86 25.76 6.74 -4.56
CA TRP A 86 26.30 5.46 -4.12
C TRP A 86 27.25 5.71 -2.95
N ILE A 87 27.00 5.03 -1.84
CA ILE A 87 27.83 5.10 -0.64
C ILE A 87 28.62 3.79 -0.60
N PRO A 88 29.94 3.81 -0.86
CA PRO A 88 30.78 2.64 -0.63
C PRO A 88 30.64 2.21 0.84
N ARG A 89 30.52 0.91 1.09
CA ARG A 89 30.43 0.36 2.45
C ARG A 89 31.59 0.82 3.33
N ASP A 90 32.76 0.92 2.74
CA ASP A 90 34.01 1.19 3.46
C ASP A 90 34.34 2.69 3.47
N THR A 91 33.33 3.56 3.35
CA THR A 91 33.49 5.00 3.60
C THR A 91 33.92 5.22 5.05
N ARG A 92 35.05 5.90 5.26
CA ARG A 92 35.43 6.39 6.59
C ARG A 92 34.47 7.52 6.96
N VAL A 93 33.59 7.24 7.93
CA VAL A 93 32.66 8.20 8.54
C VAL A 93 33.24 8.80 9.81
#